data_AF-A0A7K6W8Z7-F1
#
_entry.id   AF-A0A7K6W8Z7-F1
#
_cell.length_a   1.000
_cell.length_b   1.000
_cell.length_c   1.000
_cell.angle_alpha   90.00
_cell.angle_beta   90.00
_cell.angle_gamma   90.00
#
_symmetry.space_group_name_H-M   'P 1'
#
loop_
_entity.id
_entity.type
_entity.pdbx_description
1 polymer ?
#
loop_
_entity_poly.entity_id
_entity_poly.type
_entity_poly.pdbx_seq_one_letter_code
_entity_poly.pdbx_strand_id
1 'polypeptide(L)'
;LRTDFHLTVSFDGQSHLAVTVPSTYAGALCGLCGNFDGDPHNDIPRVVTTVAPGCSEPAPRQCSSRAIIGRKQRANGEECGLIVSPEGPFRSCHSQVDPESYFQACITDYCIFRGHKTIVCQAVTGYATACQEAGVVLEPWRSKTFCAPACPLHSHYELNGTTHPITCSHSSSPEICNLPRTEGCFCDEGFVLSGERCVPPPDCGCHHQGHYYQQGEEFYRGDGCAERCRCTAVGTVTCWAASCRPGEECRVERGVRGCYGGQRGRCVLLGGRRLVTFDGLNFTLGGSCRYILAKVCQGDGHELEVTLENDRGVSVTVGGSRITMQSGTMSSIDVSARALPLSVGDGKTWVTQEGNNIVLQTALGHRLVYTATVILLVTVPSTYAGQMCGLCGDFDGNSDNDFTGPNGTQVKGIQELVAAWKLPDKSIPCSDTCETCSVHPPDATGPYRAETSCGMMVMTPGPFSGCHRQVDPEDFLKHCLQEMVLTAGATDTLCQSLQAYTTACQEAGAPVKVWRTESFCPLPCGDHSLYALCAHSCEGSCARLAHPLPCATPCFEGCRCTEGYFADGHRCLLPSTCGC
;
A
#
# COMPACT_ATOMS: atom_id res chain seq x y z
N LEU A 1 5.72 12.35 -22.65
CA LEU A 1 4.90 11.77 -23.75
C LEU A 1 4.53 12.88 -24.73
N ARG A 2 4.66 12.64 -26.04
CA ARG A 2 4.17 13.55 -27.08
C ARG A 2 3.44 12.74 -28.14
N THR A 3 2.31 13.26 -28.59
CA THR A 3 1.44 12.59 -29.58
C THR A 3 1.48 13.33 -30.91
N ASP A 4 1.07 12.65 -31.98
CA ASP A 4 0.91 13.21 -33.33
C ASP A 4 -0.25 14.22 -33.43
N PHE A 5 -1.21 14.15 -32.51
CA PHE A 5 -2.26 15.16 -32.30
C PHE A 5 -1.86 16.28 -31.33
N HIS A 6 -0.56 16.46 -31.08
CA HIS A 6 0.03 17.58 -30.34
C HIS A 6 -0.34 17.68 -28.84
N LEU A 7 -0.91 16.65 -28.24
CA LEU A 7 -0.97 16.51 -26.78
C LEU A 7 0.40 16.13 -26.24
N THR A 8 0.83 16.83 -25.20
CA THR A 8 2.08 16.58 -24.47
C THR A 8 1.78 16.34 -23.00
N VAL A 9 2.38 15.30 -22.42
CA VAL A 9 2.35 15.05 -20.96
C VAL A 9 3.79 15.01 -20.46
N SER A 10 4.12 15.85 -19.48
CA SER A 10 5.37 15.83 -18.73
C SER A 10 5.11 15.36 -17.30
N PHE A 11 5.96 14.46 -16.79
CA PHE A 11 5.91 14.00 -15.40
C PHE A 11 7.34 13.83 -14.90
N ASP A 12 7.64 14.42 -13.74
CA ASP A 12 8.97 14.37 -13.12
C ASP A 12 9.25 13.06 -12.37
N GLY A 13 8.30 12.12 -12.33
CA GLY A 13 8.42 10.87 -11.60
C GLY A 13 8.06 10.98 -10.12
N GLN A 14 7.72 12.18 -9.62
CA GLN A 14 7.55 12.43 -8.19
C GLN A 14 6.35 13.32 -7.84
N SER A 15 6.32 14.57 -8.30
CA SER A 15 5.42 15.60 -7.76
C SER A 15 4.81 16.56 -8.78
N HIS A 16 5.33 16.60 -10.01
CA HIS A 16 4.90 17.54 -11.03
C HIS A 16 4.43 16.80 -12.29
N LEU A 17 3.13 16.95 -12.60
CA LEU A 17 2.50 16.46 -13.82
C LEU A 17 1.93 17.67 -14.57
N ALA A 18 2.33 17.87 -15.83
CA ALA A 18 1.71 18.85 -16.70
C ALA A 18 1.15 18.20 -17.97
N VAL A 19 0.00 18.71 -18.41
CA VAL A 19 -0.67 18.31 -19.65
C VAL A 19 -0.85 19.55 -20.50
N THR A 20 -0.27 19.53 -21.71
CA THR A 20 -0.36 20.63 -22.68
C THR A 20 -1.12 20.15 -23.91
N VAL A 21 -2.13 20.91 -24.31
CA VAL A 21 -2.94 20.66 -25.51
C VAL A 21 -3.01 21.92 -26.39
N PRO A 22 -3.16 21.79 -27.72
CA PRO A 22 -3.43 22.92 -28.58
C PRO A 22 -4.84 23.50 -28.33
N SER A 23 -5.04 24.77 -28.73
CA SER A 23 -6.32 25.48 -28.58
C SER A 23 -7.52 24.80 -29.26
N THR A 24 -7.29 23.85 -30.16
CA THR A 24 -8.33 23.02 -30.78
C THR A 24 -9.09 22.13 -29.79
N TYR A 25 -8.55 21.92 -28.58
CA TYR A 25 -9.20 21.17 -27.51
C TYR A 25 -10.13 22.02 -26.63
N ALA A 26 -10.22 23.33 -26.87
CA ALA A 26 -11.05 24.24 -26.08
C ALA A 26 -12.52 23.79 -26.07
N GLY A 27 -13.10 23.64 -24.88
CA GLY A 27 -14.47 23.17 -24.66
C GLY A 27 -14.68 21.66 -24.89
N ALA A 28 -13.67 20.93 -25.35
CA ALA A 28 -13.74 19.48 -25.58
C ALA A 28 -13.14 18.66 -24.42
N LEU A 29 -12.44 19.31 -23.49
CA LEU A 29 -11.85 18.66 -22.32
C LEU A 29 -12.86 18.51 -21.19
N CYS A 30 -12.68 17.46 -20.39
CA CYS A 30 -13.38 17.28 -19.13
C CYS A 30 -12.44 16.59 -18.12
N GLY A 31 -12.40 17.08 -16.88
CA GLY A 31 -11.56 16.53 -15.81
C GLY A 31 -11.22 17.57 -14.76
N LEU A 32 -10.27 17.26 -13.87
CA LEU A 32 -9.81 18.19 -12.83
C LEU A 32 -9.06 19.41 -13.39
N CYS A 33 -8.58 19.34 -14.63
CA CYS A 33 -7.95 20.45 -15.33
C CYS A 33 -8.94 21.36 -16.08
N GLY A 34 -10.25 21.18 -15.86
CA GLY A 34 -11.28 22.01 -16.47
C GLY A 34 -11.61 21.66 -17.92
N ASN A 35 -12.27 22.59 -18.61
CA ASN A 35 -12.77 22.40 -19.97
C ASN A 35 -11.98 23.19 -21.03
N PHE A 36 -11.04 24.05 -20.60
CA PHE A 36 -10.19 24.87 -21.45
C PHE A 36 -10.97 25.87 -22.35
N ASP A 37 -12.08 26.42 -21.86
CA ASP A 37 -12.86 27.45 -22.57
C ASP A 37 -12.42 28.90 -22.28
N GLY A 38 -11.49 29.07 -21.32
CA GLY A 38 -10.95 30.38 -20.91
C GLY A 38 -11.68 31.03 -19.73
N ASP A 39 -12.70 30.39 -19.16
CA ASP A 39 -13.40 30.85 -17.95
C ASP A 39 -13.10 29.97 -16.72
N PRO A 40 -12.19 30.41 -15.82
CA PRO A 40 -11.79 29.62 -14.66
C PRO A 40 -12.93 29.38 -13.65
N HIS A 41 -14.05 30.10 -13.75
CA HIS A 41 -15.18 29.93 -12.83
C HIS A 41 -16.02 28.69 -13.11
N ASN A 42 -15.88 28.10 -14.30
CA ASN A 42 -16.66 26.93 -14.73
C ASN A 42 -15.82 25.64 -14.84
N ASP A 43 -14.50 25.75 -14.64
CA ASP A 43 -13.55 24.64 -14.72
C ASP A 43 -13.73 23.60 -13.59
N ILE A 44 -14.37 23.98 -12.49
CA ILE A 44 -14.71 23.05 -11.41
C ILE A 44 -16.10 22.46 -11.71
N PRO A 45 -16.22 21.17 -12.09
CA PRO A 45 -17.52 20.57 -12.37
C PRO A 45 -18.39 20.66 -11.11
N ARG A 46 -19.59 21.26 -11.23
CA ARG A 46 -20.57 21.41 -10.14
C ARG A 46 -21.02 20.08 -9.51
N VAL A 47 -20.65 18.94 -10.12
CA VAL A 47 -21.05 17.61 -9.70
C VAL A 47 -19.92 16.62 -9.99
N VAL A 48 -19.09 16.31 -8.99
CA VAL A 48 -18.28 15.07 -8.98
C VAL A 48 -19.19 13.95 -8.45
N THR A 49 -20.14 13.45 -9.24
CA THR A 49 -21.05 12.37 -8.81
C THR A 49 -20.42 10.99 -8.85
N THR A 50 -19.23 10.85 -9.44
CA THR A 50 -18.52 9.57 -9.50
C THR A 50 -17.07 9.78 -9.11
N VAL A 51 -16.84 9.93 -7.81
CA VAL A 51 -15.54 9.60 -7.25
C VAL A 51 -15.34 8.09 -7.44
N ALA A 52 -14.23 7.68 -8.04
CA ALA A 52 -13.90 6.27 -8.17
C ALA A 52 -13.99 5.58 -6.79
N PRO A 53 -14.50 4.33 -6.70
CA PRO A 53 -14.56 3.61 -5.42
C PRO A 53 -13.17 3.58 -4.78
N GLY A 54 -13.01 4.23 -3.62
CA GLY A 54 -11.73 4.29 -2.89
C GLY A 54 -11.05 5.66 -2.84
N CYS A 55 -11.53 6.67 -3.57
CA CYS A 55 -11.07 8.04 -3.37
C CYS A 55 -12.08 8.80 -2.49
N SER A 56 -11.61 9.47 -1.44
CA SER A 56 -12.34 10.51 -0.72
C SER A 56 -11.49 11.77 -0.77
N GLU A 57 -12.08 12.93 -1.05
CA GLU A 57 -11.35 14.19 -0.90
C GLU A 57 -10.94 14.31 0.58
N PRO A 58 -9.64 14.30 0.90
CA PRO A 58 -9.21 14.52 2.26
C PRO A 58 -9.63 15.94 2.67
N ALA A 59 -10.14 16.10 3.89
CA ALA A 59 -10.43 17.42 4.44
C ALA A 59 -9.21 18.34 4.26
N PRO A 60 -9.39 19.59 3.80
CA PRO A 60 -8.28 20.49 3.53
C PRO A 60 -7.45 20.66 4.79
N ARG A 61 -6.16 20.34 4.66
CA ARG A 61 -5.17 20.45 5.73
C ARG A 61 -5.06 21.93 6.15
N GLN A 62 -5.50 22.27 7.37
CA GLN A 62 -5.57 23.64 7.90
C GLN A 62 -4.31 24.00 8.69
N CYS A 63 -3.53 24.90 8.11
CA CYS A 63 -2.46 25.60 8.78
C CYS A 63 -2.90 26.99 9.30
N SER A 64 -2.92 27.18 10.62
CA SER A 64 -3.29 28.47 11.25
C SER A 64 -2.19 29.53 11.19
N SER A 65 -0.92 29.14 11.05
CA SER A 65 0.23 30.06 11.00
C SER A 65 0.62 30.50 9.58
N ARG A 66 -0.16 30.12 8.56
CA ARG A 66 0.15 30.33 7.12
C ARG A 66 0.50 31.77 6.80
N ALA A 67 -0.29 32.71 7.31
CA ALA A 67 -0.08 34.14 7.07
C ALA A 67 1.21 34.69 7.71
N ILE A 68 1.60 34.15 8.88
CA ILE A 68 2.84 34.56 9.58
C ILE A 68 4.05 33.99 8.85
N ILE A 69 4.01 32.69 8.51
CA ILE A 69 5.06 32.01 7.74
C ILE A 69 5.23 32.69 6.39
N GLY A 70 4.15 32.94 5.66
CA GLY A 70 4.18 33.63 4.37
C GLY A 70 4.84 35.01 4.45
N ARG A 71 4.51 35.82 5.46
CA ARG A 71 5.18 37.12 5.65
C ARG A 71 6.68 36.98 5.91
N LYS A 72 7.09 36.01 6.73
CA LYS A 72 8.49 35.77 7.07
C LYS A 72 9.29 35.28 5.86
N GLN A 73 8.75 34.28 5.15
CA GLN A 73 9.36 33.68 3.96
C GLN A 73 9.46 34.71 2.81
N ARG A 74 8.44 35.55 2.62
CA ARG A 74 8.52 36.64 1.64
C ARG A 74 9.59 37.68 2.01
N ALA A 75 9.80 37.94 3.30
CA ALA A 75 10.75 38.95 3.77
C ALA A 75 12.22 38.48 3.74
N ASN A 76 12.50 37.20 4.02
CA ASN A 76 13.87 36.69 3.96
C ASN A 76 14.29 36.27 2.54
N GLY A 77 13.34 35.95 1.65
CA GLY A 77 13.63 35.55 0.27
C GLY A 77 14.32 34.19 0.15
N GLU A 78 14.25 33.35 1.18
CA GLU A 78 14.83 32.01 1.22
C GLU A 78 13.72 30.95 1.14
N GLU A 79 14.06 29.70 0.83
CA GLU A 79 13.10 28.58 0.81
C GLU A 79 11.89 28.86 -0.10
N CYS A 80 10.66 28.98 0.46
CA CYS A 80 9.49 29.36 -0.34
C CYS A 80 9.59 30.80 -0.84
N GLY A 81 10.25 31.68 -0.08
CA GLY A 81 10.51 33.07 -0.44
C GLY A 81 11.28 33.25 -1.74
N LEU A 82 12.09 32.25 -2.14
CA LEU A 82 12.83 32.28 -3.41
C LEU A 82 11.89 32.49 -4.61
N ILE A 83 10.70 31.88 -4.58
CA ILE A 83 9.69 31.93 -5.66
C ILE A 83 9.27 33.36 -5.97
N VAL A 84 9.10 34.20 -4.94
CA VAL A 84 8.58 35.58 -5.05
C VAL A 84 9.65 36.65 -4.90
N SER A 85 10.91 36.27 -4.69
CA SER A 85 11.99 37.23 -4.46
C SER A 85 12.27 38.04 -5.74
N PRO A 86 12.13 39.39 -5.72
CA PRO A 86 12.31 40.22 -6.92
C PRO A 86 13.76 40.26 -7.41
N GLU A 87 14.72 40.00 -6.52
CA GLU A 87 16.14 39.87 -6.83
C GLU A 87 16.61 38.41 -6.80
N GLY A 88 15.67 37.47 -6.74
CA GLY A 88 15.93 36.04 -6.68
C GLY A 88 16.20 35.41 -8.04
N PRO A 89 16.55 34.11 -8.06
CA PRO A 89 16.92 33.40 -9.28
C PRO A 89 15.77 33.24 -10.30
N PHE A 90 14.52 33.47 -9.86
CA PHE A 90 13.32 33.40 -10.69
C PHE A 90 12.80 34.75 -11.18
N ARG A 91 13.50 35.86 -10.92
CA ARG A 91 13.03 37.22 -11.29
C ARG A 91 12.63 37.38 -12.76
N SER A 92 13.34 36.70 -13.67
CA SER A 92 13.07 36.73 -15.11
C SER A 92 11.80 35.97 -15.50
N CYS A 93 11.28 35.12 -14.61
CA CYS A 93 10.09 34.32 -14.82
C CYS A 93 8.81 35.01 -14.34
N HIS A 94 8.90 35.95 -13.39
CA HIS A 94 7.72 36.59 -12.77
C HIS A 94 6.77 37.26 -13.78
N SER A 95 7.27 37.70 -14.94
CA SER A 95 6.44 38.26 -16.01
C SER A 95 5.71 37.22 -16.88
N GLN A 96 6.17 35.97 -16.86
CA GLN A 96 5.66 34.87 -17.69
C GLN A 96 4.79 33.91 -16.89
N VAL A 97 5.15 33.63 -15.64
CA VAL A 97 4.43 32.74 -14.73
C VAL A 97 4.23 33.45 -13.39
N ASP A 98 2.98 33.67 -13.00
CA ASP A 98 2.64 34.33 -11.74
C ASP A 98 3.18 33.54 -10.53
N PRO A 99 4.13 34.10 -9.75
CA PRO A 99 4.73 33.40 -8.62
C PRO A 99 3.79 33.25 -7.42
N GLU A 100 2.72 34.03 -7.32
CA GLU A 100 1.93 34.09 -6.08
C GLU A 100 1.21 32.77 -5.78
N SER A 101 0.61 32.15 -6.79
CA SER A 101 -0.06 30.85 -6.63
C SER A 101 0.89 29.75 -6.14
N TYR A 102 2.08 29.65 -6.75
CA TYR A 102 3.14 28.71 -6.37
C TYR A 102 3.70 29.00 -4.99
N PHE A 103 3.92 30.27 -4.65
CA PHE A 103 4.35 30.67 -3.32
C PHE A 103 3.32 30.29 -2.27
N GLN A 104 2.03 30.56 -2.52
CA GLN A 104 0.96 30.22 -1.60
C GLN A 104 0.79 28.71 -1.41
N ALA A 105 1.01 27.90 -2.45
CA ALA A 105 1.09 26.45 -2.36
C ALA A 105 2.30 26.02 -1.51
N CYS A 106 3.49 26.55 -1.81
CA CYS A 106 4.72 26.28 -1.04
C CYS A 106 4.54 26.62 0.44
N ILE A 107 3.94 27.76 0.79
CA ILE A 107 3.70 28.14 2.19
C ILE A 107 2.68 27.22 2.88
N THR A 108 1.72 26.70 2.13
CA THR A 108 0.76 25.72 2.64
C THR A 108 1.50 24.44 3.01
N ASP A 109 2.29 23.89 2.09
CA ASP A 109 3.06 22.68 2.31
C ASP A 109 4.16 22.88 3.36
N TYR A 110 4.88 24.00 3.30
CA TYR A 110 5.86 24.41 4.30
C TYR A 110 5.23 24.41 5.69
N CYS A 111 4.00 24.90 5.82
CA CYS A 111 3.36 24.91 7.12
C CYS A 111 2.93 23.51 7.58
N ILE A 112 2.27 22.75 6.71
CA ILE A 112 1.81 21.38 6.99
C ILE A 112 2.98 20.50 7.41
N PHE A 113 4.12 20.63 6.72
CA PHE A 113 5.31 19.82 6.91
C PHE A 113 6.42 20.57 7.68
N ARG A 114 6.10 21.69 8.34
CA ARG A 114 7.00 22.52 9.17
C ARG A 114 8.38 22.81 8.54
N GLY A 115 8.41 23.12 7.24
CA GLY A 115 9.63 23.46 6.51
C GLY A 115 10.50 22.25 6.17
N HIS A 116 9.95 21.03 6.14
CA HIS A 116 10.70 19.86 5.73
C HIS A 116 11.31 20.07 4.34
N LYS A 117 12.65 20.02 4.26
CA LYS A 117 13.42 20.45 3.08
C LYS A 117 12.95 19.78 1.79
N THR A 118 12.68 18.47 1.80
CA THR A 118 12.21 17.73 0.61
C THR A 118 10.93 18.34 0.01
N ILE A 119 9.99 18.75 0.85
CA ILE A 119 8.70 19.30 0.43
C ILE A 119 8.88 20.71 -0.15
N VAL A 120 9.67 21.53 0.54
CA VAL A 120 10.03 22.87 0.04
C VAL A 120 10.75 22.77 -1.30
N CYS A 121 11.68 21.82 -1.43
CA CYS A 121 12.40 21.58 -2.68
C CYS A 121 11.48 21.14 -3.81
N GLN A 122 10.49 20.31 -3.54
CA GLN A 122 9.48 19.91 -4.54
C GLN A 122 8.67 21.11 -5.01
N ALA A 123 8.19 21.95 -4.08
CA ALA A 123 7.43 23.15 -4.43
C ALA A 123 8.24 24.16 -5.26
N VAL A 124 9.50 24.42 -4.88
CA VAL A 124 10.40 25.31 -5.65
C VAL A 124 10.76 24.70 -7.00
N THR A 125 10.97 23.37 -7.08
CA THR A 125 11.21 22.65 -8.34
C THR A 125 10.01 22.77 -9.28
N GLY A 126 8.78 22.72 -8.76
CA GLY A 126 7.56 22.91 -9.54
C GLY A 126 7.52 24.28 -10.22
N TYR A 127 7.85 25.36 -9.49
CA TYR A 127 7.92 26.70 -10.09
C TYR A 127 9.06 26.83 -11.09
N ALA A 128 10.24 26.28 -10.77
CA ALA A 128 11.37 26.26 -11.71
C ALA A 128 11.01 25.56 -13.03
N THR A 129 10.30 24.44 -12.95
CA THR A 129 9.83 23.67 -14.11
C THR A 129 8.84 24.49 -14.94
N ALA A 130 7.84 25.10 -14.31
CA ALA A 130 6.87 25.95 -15.01
C ALA A 130 7.55 27.13 -15.75
N CYS A 131 8.57 27.73 -15.13
CA CYS A 131 9.36 28.79 -15.77
C CYS A 131 10.12 28.31 -17.01
N GLN A 132 10.73 27.13 -16.95
CA GLN A 132 11.46 26.55 -18.08
C GLN A 132 10.50 26.15 -19.21
N GLU A 133 9.32 25.61 -18.88
CA GLU A 133 8.26 25.31 -19.85
C GLU A 133 7.74 26.59 -20.54
N ALA A 134 7.73 27.72 -19.82
CA ALA A 134 7.44 29.05 -20.38
C ALA A 134 8.61 29.64 -21.22
N GLY A 135 9.70 28.88 -21.41
CA GLY A 135 10.87 29.28 -22.21
C GLY A 135 11.83 30.23 -21.50
N VAL A 136 11.72 30.38 -20.17
CA VAL A 136 12.59 31.27 -19.40
C VAL A 136 13.89 30.55 -19.03
N VAL A 137 15.03 31.20 -19.29
CA VAL A 137 16.34 30.72 -18.81
C VAL A 137 16.53 31.18 -17.36
N LEU A 138 16.63 30.20 -16.45
CA LEU A 138 16.75 30.43 -15.02
C LEU A 138 18.20 30.64 -14.58
N GLU A 139 18.37 31.40 -13.49
CA GLU A 139 19.63 31.49 -12.76
C GLU A 139 19.77 30.31 -11.75
N PRO A 140 20.99 29.93 -11.33
CA PRO A 140 21.20 28.87 -10.35
C PRO A 140 20.46 29.13 -9.03
N TRP A 141 19.51 28.26 -8.72
CA TRP A 141 18.71 28.35 -7.49
C TRP A 141 19.01 27.23 -6.48
N ARG A 142 19.59 26.10 -6.93
CA ARG A 142 20.07 25.01 -6.07
C ARG A 142 21.48 25.29 -5.55
N SER A 143 21.78 24.81 -4.36
CA SER A 143 23.11 24.91 -3.74
C SER A 143 23.49 23.65 -2.96
N LYS A 144 24.73 23.58 -2.46
CA LYS A 144 25.17 22.47 -1.59
C LYS A 144 24.38 22.37 -0.29
N THR A 145 23.77 23.46 0.18
CA THR A 145 23.06 23.53 1.45
C THR A 145 21.53 23.60 1.28
N PHE A 146 21.05 23.86 0.07
CA PHE A 146 19.64 24.00 -0.26
C PHE A 146 19.29 23.25 -1.56
N CYS A 147 18.43 22.24 -1.44
CA CYS A 147 17.94 21.42 -2.55
C CYS A 147 19.05 20.86 -3.45
N ALA A 148 20.16 20.41 -2.84
CA ALA A 148 21.33 19.89 -3.54
C ALA A 148 20.91 18.80 -4.54
N PRO A 149 21.32 18.91 -5.82
CA PRO A 149 20.95 17.93 -6.82
C PRO A 149 21.63 16.60 -6.51
N ALA A 150 20.88 15.51 -6.69
CA ALA A 150 21.38 14.15 -6.57
C ALA A 150 21.24 13.47 -7.93
N CYS A 151 22.38 13.19 -8.58
CA CYS A 151 22.40 12.51 -9.87
C CYS A 151 22.91 11.07 -9.73
N PRO A 152 22.37 10.14 -10.53
CA PRO A 152 22.90 8.78 -10.61
C PRO A 152 24.39 8.72 -10.95
N LEU A 153 25.01 7.56 -10.72
CA LEU A 153 26.40 7.33 -11.12
C LEU A 153 26.57 7.58 -12.63
N HIS A 154 27.70 8.18 -13.01
CA HIS A 154 28.03 8.55 -14.40
C HIS A 154 27.10 9.60 -15.03
N SER A 155 26.56 10.47 -14.20
CA SER A 155 25.77 11.62 -14.63
C SER A 155 26.04 12.84 -13.77
N HIS A 156 25.77 14.02 -14.32
CA HIS A 156 25.90 15.29 -13.63
C HIS A 156 24.65 16.15 -13.79
N TYR A 157 24.48 17.08 -12.87
CA TYR A 157 23.35 18.00 -12.86
C TYR A 157 23.60 19.17 -13.81
N GLU A 158 22.60 19.50 -14.62
CA GLU A 158 22.55 20.76 -15.36
C GLU A 158 21.20 21.45 -15.14
N LEU A 159 21.24 22.77 -14.93
CA LEU A 159 20.01 23.58 -14.86
C LEU A 159 19.38 23.78 -16.24
N ASN A 160 20.17 23.75 -17.31
CA ASN A 160 19.74 24.16 -18.65
C ASN A 160 20.25 23.19 -19.72
N GLY A 161 20.05 21.89 -19.47
CA GLY A 161 20.55 20.81 -20.31
C GLY A 161 19.65 20.53 -21.52
N THR A 162 20.19 19.80 -22.47
CA THR A 162 19.50 19.47 -23.73
C THR A 162 18.53 18.31 -23.55
N THR A 163 17.29 18.47 -24.00
CA THR A 163 16.19 17.49 -23.83
C THR A 163 16.30 16.20 -24.66
N HIS A 164 17.38 16.03 -25.42
CA HIS A 164 17.66 14.78 -26.16
C HIS A 164 18.93 14.12 -25.61
N PRO A 165 18.82 13.31 -24.54
CA PRO A 165 19.92 12.46 -24.14
C PRO A 165 20.17 11.41 -25.23
N ILE A 166 21.45 11.08 -25.47
CA ILE A 166 21.80 9.91 -26.28
C ILE A 166 21.33 8.68 -25.49
N THR A 167 20.33 7.96 -26.01
CA THR A 167 19.81 6.75 -25.37
C THR A 167 20.29 5.50 -26.07
N CYS A 168 20.28 4.38 -25.36
CA CYS A 168 20.55 3.06 -25.96
C CYS A 168 19.52 2.65 -27.02
N SER A 169 18.33 3.25 -27.02
CA SER A 169 17.26 2.96 -27.98
C SER A 169 17.36 3.78 -29.27
N HIS A 170 18.04 4.93 -29.26
CA HIS A 170 18.21 5.80 -30.42
C HIS A 170 19.65 6.29 -30.54
N SER A 171 20.45 5.58 -31.34
CA SER A 171 21.73 6.09 -31.80
C SER A 171 21.50 7.15 -32.88
N SER A 172 21.75 8.42 -32.53
CA SER A 172 21.85 9.56 -33.47
C SER A 172 20.66 9.74 -34.43
N SER A 173 19.69 10.56 -34.02
CA SER A 173 19.00 11.44 -34.98
C SER A 173 19.54 12.86 -34.77
N PRO A 174 20.27 13.43 -35.74
CA PRO A 174 20.67 14.83 -35.73
C PRO A 174 19.52 15.72 -36.23
N GLU A 175 18.26 15.36 -35.95
CA GLU A 175 17.23 16.40 -35.97
C GLU A 175 17.46 17.25 -34.73
N ILE A 176 18.03 18.44 -34.97
CA ILE A 176 18.08 19.54 -34.01
C ILE A 176 16.64 19.82 -33.60
N CYS A 177 16.19 19.14 -32.57
CA CYS A 177 14.95 19.43 -31.92
C CYS A 177 15.15 20.77 -31.19
N ASN A 178 14.54 21.83 -31.73
CA ASN A 178 14.30 23.10 -31.04
C ASN A 178 13.33 22.88 -29.86
N LEU A 179 13.68 21.99 -28.94
CA LEU A 179 12.95 21.78 -27.71
C LEU A 179 13.48 22.70 -26.62
N PRO A 180 12.63 23.10 -25.66
CA PRO A 180 13.06 23.83 -24.48
C PRO A 180 14.18 23.07 -23.77
N ARG A 181 15.14 23.81 -23.25
CA ARG A 181 16.14 23.25 -22.35
C ARG A 181 15.52 23.03 -20.98
N THR A 182 15.93 21.99 -20.28
CA THR A 182 15.33 21.59 -19.00
C THR A 182 16.39 21.33 -17.94
N GLU A 183 16.01 21.55 -16.69
CA GLU A 183 16.78 21.12 -15.53
C GLU A 183 16.73 19.59 -15.39
N GLY A 184 17.87 18.96 -15.07
CA GLY A 184 17.92 17.51 -14.87
C GLY A 184 19.32 16.96 -14.65
N CYS A 185 19.40 15.62 -14.62
CA CYS A 185 20.66 14.89 -14.64
C CYS A 185 20.93 14.37 -16.05
N PHE A 186 22.14 14.60 -16.54
CA PHE A 186 22.58 14.26 -17.88
C PHE A 186 23.79 13.33 -17.80
N CYS A 187 23.84 12.35 -18.70
CA CYS A 187 24.95 11.40 -18.71
C CYS A 187 26.28 12.09 -19.01
N ASP A 188 27.32 11.66 -18.30
CA ASP A 188 28.68 12.14 -18.54
C ASP A 188 29.16 11.74 -19.94
N GLU A 189 30.16 12.46 -20.46
CA GLU A 189 30.74 12.16 -21.76
C GLU A 189 31.22 10.70 -21.82
N GLY A 190 30.82 9.98 -22.87
CA GLY A 190 31.11 8.55 -23.05
C GLY A 190 30.06 7.59 -22.46
N PHE A 191 29.04 8.10 -21.77
CA PHE A 191 27.90 7.33 -21.26
C PHE A 191 26.62 7.66 -22.03
N VAL A 192 25.71 6.70 -22.07
CA VAL A 192 24.39 6.81 -22.73
C VAL A 192 23.28 6.36 -21.79
N LEU A 193 22.09 6.94 -21.97
CA LEU A 193 20.95 6.67 -21.09
C LEU A 193 20.30 5.32 -21.44
N SER A 194 20.26 4.41 -20.46
CA SER A 194 19.57 3.12 -20.48
C SER A 194 18.53 3.07 -19.36
N GLY A 195 17.28 3.43 -19.67
CA GLY A 195 16.25 3.63 -18.66
C GLY A 195 16.57 4.85 -17.79
N GLU A 196 16.79 4.64 -16.49
CA GLU A 196 17.13 5.70 -15.52
C GLU A 196 18.65 5.79 -15.23
N ARG A 197 19.47 4.97 -15.90
CA ARG A 197 20.91 4.85 -15.62
C ARG A 197 21.76 5.28 -16.81
N CYS A 198 22.88 5.94 -16.53
CA CYS A 198 23.90 6.22 -17.52
C CYS A 198 24.90 5.06 -17.55
N VAL A 199 25.00 4.40 -18.71
CA VAL A 199 25.83 3.20 -18.89
C VAL A 199 26.79 3.40 -20.07
N PRO A 200 27.95 2.74 -20.08
CA PRO A 200 28.77 2.65 -21.28
C PRO A 200 27.95 2.06 -22.45
N PRO A 201 28.17 2.49 -23.72
CA PRO A 201 27.46 1.91 -24.86
C PRO A 201 27.49 0.36 -24.96
N PRO A 202 28.59 -0.33 -24.58
CA PRO A 202 28.63 -1.79 -24.52
C PRO A 202 27.72 -2.43 -23.45
N ASP A 203 27.20 -1.65 -22.51
CA ASP A 203 26.30 -2.09 -21.44
C ASP A 203 24.84 -1.70 -21.74
N CYS A 204 24.57 -1.26 -22.97
CA CYS A 204 23.22 -1.08 -23.46
C CYS A 204 22.42 -2.39 -23.44
N GLY A 205 21.11 -2.25 -23.29
CA GLY A 205 20.17 -3.35 -23.29
C GLY A 205 19.83 -3.87 -24.68
N CYS A 206 18.64 -4.44 -24.80
CA CYS A 206 18.17 -5.15 -25.97
C CYS A 206 16.90 -4.50 -26.51
N HIS A 207 16.80 -4.40 -27.83
CA HIS A 207 15.56 -3.99 -28.47
C HIS A 207 14.87 -5.22 -29.07
N HIS A 208 13.62 -5.46 -28.68
CA HIS A 208 12.88 -6.64 -29.12
C HIS A 208 11.39 -6.32 -29.29
N GLN A 209 10.84 -6.60 -30.47
CA GLN A 209 9.45 -6.31 -30.85
C GLN A 209 8.97 -4.87 -30.55
N GLY A 210 9.85 -3.88 -30.69
CA GLY A 210 9.50 -2.47 -30.45
C GLY A 210 9.64 -2.02 -29.00
N HIS A 211 10.13 -2.89 -28.11
CA HIS A 211 10.38 -2.56 -26.70
C HIS A 211 11.87 -2.64 -26.37
N TYR A 212 12.34 -1.71 -25.55
CA TYR A 212 13.69 -1.72 -24.99
C TYR A 212 13.68 -2.40 -23.62
N TYR A 213 14.59 -3.36 -23.42
CA TYR A 213 14.80 -4.08 -22.16
C TYR A 213 16.23 -3.81 -21.69
N GLN A 214 16.41 -3.49 -20.40
CA GLN A 214 17.74 -3.25 -19.84
C GLN A 214 18.58 -4.53 -19.82
N GLN A 215 19.91 -4.40 -19.79
CA GLN A 215 20.79 -5.56 -19.65
C GLN A 215 20.47 -6.33 -18.35
N GLY A 216 20.29 -7.65 -18.48
CA GLY A 216 19.89 -8.54 -17.39
C GLY A 216 18.38 -8.62 -17.14
N GLU A 217 17.58 -7.74 -17.73
CA GLU A 217 16.12 -7.72 -17.59
C GLU A 217 15.49 -8.99 -18.21
N GLU A 218 14.47 -9.50 -17.53
CA GLU A 218 13.76 -10.71 -17.92
C GLU A 218 12.28 -10.42 -18.18
N PHE A 219 11.71 -11.07 -19.18
CA PHE A 219 10.33 -10.84 -19.61
C PHE A 219 9.70 -12.10 -20.22
N TYR A 220 8.38 -12.20 -20.20
CA TYR A 220 7.64 -13.33 -20.77
C TYR A 220 7.08 -13.03 -22.16
N ARG A 221 7.04 -14.06 -23.02
CA ARG A 221 6.50 -14.02 -24.39
C ARG A 221 5.60 -15.22 -24.67
N GLY A 222 4.87 -15.12 -25.77
CA GLY A 222 3.90 -16.13 -26.20
C GLY A 222 2.62 -16.10 -25.38
N ASP A 223 1.56 -16.67 -25.94
CA ASP A 223 0.33 -16.91 -25.20
C ASP A 223 0.59 -17.88 -24.05
N GLY A 224 -0.01 -17.62 -22.89
CA GLY A 224 0.25 -18.44 -21.70
C GLY A 224 1.68 -18.32 -21.13
N CYS A 225 2.45 -17.31 -21.53
CA CYS A 225 3.82 -17.07 -21.04
C CYS A 225 4.76 -18.24 -21.39
N ALA A 226 4.58 -18.80 -22.59
CA ALA A 226 5.27 -19.98 -23.12
C ALA A 226 6.80 -19.82 -23.24
N GLU A 227 7.32 -18.60 -23.24
CA GLU A 227 8.76 -18.33 -23.28
C GLU A 227 9.13 -17.29 -22.22
N ARG A 228 10.25 -17.52 -21.53
CA ARG A 228 10.92 -16.51 -20.70
C ARG A 228 12.17 -16.07 -21.45
N CYS A 229 12.37 -14.77 -21.55
CA CYS A 229 13.48 -14.16 -22.26
C CYS A 229 14.31 -13.30 -21.31
N ARG A 230 15.60 -13.17 -21.60
CA ARG A 230 16.52 -12.29 -20.90
C ARG A 230 17.36 -11.50 -21.89
N CYS A 231 17.54 -10.22 -21.63
CA CYS A 231 18.54 -9.42 -22.32
C CYS A 231 19.94 -9.77 -21.79
N THR A 232 20.74 -10.51 -22.56
CA THR A 232 22.04 -11.03 -22.09
C THR A 232 23.22 -10.13 -22.48
N ALA A 233 23.12 -9.42 -23.60
CA ALA A 233 24.13 -8.50 -24.10
C ALA A 233 23.46 -7.46 -25.00
N VAL A 234 24.18 -6.43 -25.43
CA VAL A 234 23.67 -5.41 -26.35
C VAL A 234 22.96 -6.06 -27.53
N GLY A 235 21.68 -5.75 -27.70
CA GLY A 235 20.85 -6.26 -28.81
C GLY A 235 20.59 -7.78 -28.81
N THR A 236 21.06 -8.52 -27.80
CA THR A 236 20.98 -9.99 -27.75
C THR A 236 19.99 -10.44 -26.69
N VAL A 237 18.85 -10.95 -27.14
CA VAL A 237 17.85 -11.59 -26.29
C VAL A 237 18.01 -13.11 -26.39
N THR A 238 18.13 -13.77 -25.23
CA THR A 238 18.09 -15.23 -25.13
C THR A 238 16.75 -15.63 -24.52
N CYS A 239 16.02 -16.54 -25.16
CA CYS A 239 14.74 -17.05 -24.68
C CYS A 239 14.80 -18.55 -24.42
N TRP A 240 14.00 -19.00 -23.46
CA TRP A 240 13.85 -20.39 -23.08
C TRP A 240 12.37 -20.72 -22.93
N ALA A 241 11.99 -21.96 -23.23
CA ALA A 241 10.65 -22.44 -22.95
C ALA A 241 10.35 -22.28 -21.45
N ALA A 242 9.21 -21.67 -21.15
CA ALA A 242 8.75 -21.44 -19.79
C ALA A 242 7.25 -21.67 -19.73
N SER A 243 6.77 -21.91 -18.52
CA SER A 243 5.34 -21.92 -18.23
C SER A 243 5.16 -21.33 -16.85
N CYS A 244 4.01 -20.70 -16.63
CA CYS A 244 3.63 -20.25 -15.29
C CYS A 244 3.61 -21.44 -14.32
N ARG A 245 3.96 -21.18 -13.07
CA ARG A 245 3.89 -22.20 -12.04
C ARG A 245 2.43 -22.60 -11.81
N PRO A 246 2.15 -23.80 -11.29
CA PRO A 246 0.81 -24.16 -10.85
C PRO A 246 0.22 -23.04 -9.97
N GLY A 247 -1.00 -22.61 -10.30
CA GLY A 247 -1.68 -21.51 -9.62
C GLY A 247 -1.39 -20.11 -10.19
N GLU A 248 -0.35 -19.90 -11.00
CA GLU A 248 -0.13 -18.63 -11.70
C GLU A 248 -0.89 -18.61 -13.03
N GLU A 249 -1.45 -17.44 -13.35
CA GLU A 249 -2.06 -17.16 -14.64
C GLU A 249 -1.17 -16.19 -15.42
N CYS A 250 -0.92 -16.48 -16.69
CA CYS A 250 -0.27 -15.54 -17.57
C CYS A 250 -1.24 -14.41 -17.93
N ARG A 251 -0.99 -13.22 -17.39
CA ARG A 251 -1.78 -12.02 -17.69
C ARG A 251 -0.90 -10.80 -17.87
N VAL A 252 -1.51 -9.69 -18.26
CA VAL A 252 -0.85 -8.38 -18.31
C VAL A 252 -1.32 -7.57 -17.10
N GLU A 253 -0.42 -7.31 -16.16
CA GLU A 253 -0.71 -6.50 -14.96
C GLU A 253 0.14 -5.23 -15.00
N ARG A 254 -0.50 -4.06 -14.92
CA ARG A 254 0.15 -2.74 -15.07
C ARG A 254 1.02 -2.61 -16.34
N GLY A 255 0.58 -3.22 -17.44
CA GLY A 255 1.27 -3.16 -18.73
C GLY A 255 2.42 -4.16 -18.91
N VAL A 256 2.74 -4.96 -17.88
CA VAL A 256 3.79 -5.99 -17.95
C VAL A 256 3.14 -7.37 -18.09
N ARG A 257 3.57 -8.14 -19.09
CA ARG A 257 3.17 -9.56 -19.22
C ARG A 257 4.02 -10.41 -18.30
N GLY A 258 3.36 -11.24 -17.49
CA GLY A 258 4.04 -12.14 -16.57
C GLY A 258 3.12 -13.21 -16.04
N CYS A 259 3.73 -14.17 -15.34
CA CYS A 259 3.02 -15.13 -14.53
C CYS A 259 2.71 -14.49 -13.19
N TYR A 260 1.43 -14.24 -12.95
CA TYR A 260 0.97 -13.63 -11.72
C TYR A 260 0.11 -14.64 -10.98
N GLY A 261 0.24 -14.70 -9.65
CA GLY A 261 -0.63 -15.53 -8.82
C GLY A 261 -2.10 -15.28 -9.17
N GLY A 262 -2.84 -16.35 -9.40
CA GLY A 262 -4.29 -16.36 -9.56
C GLY A 262 -5.01 -16.02 -8.25
N GLN A 263 -6.07 -16.74 -7.92
CA GLN A 263 -6.78 -16.55 -6.64
C GLN A 263 -5.83 -16.78 -5.46
N ARG A 264 -5.87 -15.88 -4.48
CA ARG A 264 -5.05 -16.01 -3.27
C ARG A 264 -5.80 -16.87 -2.27
N GLY A 265 -5.14 -17.86 -1.68
CA GLY A 265 -5.71 -18.66 -0.61
C GLY A 265 -5.84 -17.80 0.64
N ARG A 266 -7.00 -17.84 1.31
CA ARG A 266 -7.25 -17.08 2.54
C ARG A 266 -7.68 -18.02 3.66
N CYS A 267 -6.85 -18.12 4.70
CA CYS A 267 -7.23 -18.76 5.95
C CYS A 267 -7.60 -17.66 6.96
N VAL A 268 -8.71 -17.84 7.66
CA VAL A 268 -9.29 -16.82 8.54
C VAL A 268 -9.51 -17.40 9.94
N LEU A 269 -8.97 -16.72 10.96
CA LEU A 269 -9.28 -17.01 12.36
C LEU A 269 -10.07 -15.83 12.95
N LEU A 270 -11.35 -16.04 13.26
CA LEU A 270 -12.25 -15.06 13.85
C LEU A 270 -12.33 -15.25 15.37
N GLY A 271 -12.27 -14.14 16.12
CA GLY A 271 -12.40 -14.14 17.58
C GLY A 271 -11.33 -14.96 18.31
N GLY A 272 -10.24 -15.32 17.63
CA GLY A 272 -9.21 -16.24 18.13
C GLY A 272 -9.66 -17.70 18.29
N ARG A 273 -10.80 -18.10 17.72
CA ARG A 273 -11.31 -19.48 17.87
C ARG A 273 -11.95 -20.10 16.64
N ARG A 274 -12.68 -19.35 15.82
CA ARG A 274 -13.37 -19.91 14.63
C ARG A 274 -12.39 -19.86 13.46
N LEU A 275 -11.95 -21.01 12.97
CA LEU A 275 -11.01 -21.12 11.87
C LEU A 275 -11.75 -21.54 10.59
N VAL A 276 -11.49 -20.82 9.51
CA VAL A 276 -11.85 -21.18 8.14
C VAL A 276 -10.55 -21.45 7.37
N THR A 277 -10.40 -22.65 6.84
CA THR A 277 -9.21 -23.06 6.07
C THR A 277 -9.14 -22.36 4.72
N PHE A 278 -8.04 -22.56 4.00
CA PHE A 278 -7.87 -22.02 2.65
C PHE A 278 -8.96 -22.48 1.68
N ASP A 279 -9.49 -23.70 1.85
CA ASP A 279 -10.49 -24.32 0.97
C ASP A 279 -11.91 -24.31 1.56
N GLY A 280 -12.11 -23.67 2.71
CA GLY A 280 -13.42 -23.36 3.29
C GLY A 280 -13.91 -24.31 4.40
N LEU A 281 -13.10 -25.27 4.86
CA LEU A 281 -13.44 -26.06 6.04
C LEU A 281 -13.53 -25.13 7.26
N ASN A 282 -14.67 -25.16 7.96
CA ASN A 282 -14.97 -24.20 9.01
C ASN A 282 -15.25 -24.87 10.37
N PHE A 283 -14.40 -24.62 11.37
CA PHE A 283 -14.49 -25.23 12.69
C PHE A 283 -14.09 -24.28 13.82
N THR A 284 -14.26 -24.73 15.07
CA THR A 284 -13.96 -23.94 16.27
C THR A 284 -12.87 -24.62 17.09
N LEU A 285 -11.82 -23.87 17.44
CA LEU A 285 -10.76 -24.25 18.36
C LEU A 285 -11.31 -24.23 19.80
N GLY A 286 -11.28 -25.37 20.47
CA GLY A 286 -11.78 -25.51 21.84
C GLY A 286 -10.76 -25.13 22.92
N GLY A 287 -9.47 -25.08 22.59
CA GLY A 287 -8.40 -24.93 23.58
C GLY A 287 -7.65 -23.60 23.51
N SER A 288 -6.89 -23.31 24.56
CA SER A 288 -5.99 -22.15 24.67
C SER A 288 -4.52 -22.52 24.45
N CYS A 289 -4.27 -23.62 23.74
CA CYS A 289 -2.93 -24.13 23.47
C CYS A 289 -2.27 -23.41 22.29
N ARG A 290 -1.00 -23.74 22.06
CA ARG A 290 -0.26 -23.32 20.86
C ARG A 290 -0.54 -24.26 19.71
N TYR A 291 -0.84 -23.70 18.54
CA TYR A 291 -1.16 -24.48 17.35
C TYR A 291 -0.46 -23.93 16.10
N ILE A 292 -0.01 -24.83 15.23
CA ILE A 292 0.42 -24.45 13.88
C ILE A 292 -0.84 -24.21 13.04
N LEU A 293 -1.06 -22.95 12.65
CA LEU A 293 -2.17 -22.58 11.77
C LEU A 293 -1.81 -22.89 10.32
N ALA A 294 -0.71 -22.35 9.82
CA ALA A 294 -0.28 -22.55 8.44
C ALA A 294 1.23 -22.65 8.38
N LYS A 295 1.73 -23.57 7.56
CA LYS A 295 3.16 -23.77 7.33
C LYS A 295 3.39 -24.22 5.90
N VAL A 296 4.50 -23.79 5.29
CA VAL A 296 4.98 -24.38 4.03
C VAL A 296 5.71 -25.68 4.35
N CYS A 297 5.19 -26.79 3.84
CA CYS A 297 5.59 -28.14 4.26
C CYS A 297 6.25 -28.94 3.13
N GLN A 298 6.06 -28.52 1.88
CA GLN A 298 6.78 -29.01 0.71
C GLN A 298 7.67 -27.91 0.15
N GLY A 299 8.82 -28.28 -0.41
CA GLY A 299 9.84 -27.33 -0.90
C GLY A 299 10.93 -27.02 0.13
N ASP A 300 11.67 -25.92 -0.08
CA ASP A 300 12.73 -25.48 0.84
C ASP A 300 12.04 -24.87 2.09
N GLY A 301 11.75 -25.72 3.08
CA GLY A 301 10.79 -25.53 4.19
C GLY A 301 11.09 -24.42 5.22
N HIS A 302 11.44 -23.22 4.75
CA HIS A 302 11.77 -22.04 5.55
C HIS A 302 11.01 -20.78 5.14
N GLU A 303 9.99 -20.90 4.28
CA GLU A 303 9.32 -19.73 3.68
C GLU A 303 8.25 -19.10 4.57
N LEU A 304 7.44 -19.88 5.30
CA LEU A 304 6.39 -19.36 6.19
C LEU A 304 5.93 -20.39 7.23
N GLU A 305 5.83 -19.99 8.50
CA GLU A 305 5.13 -20.72 9.57
C GLU A 305 4.35 -19.73 10.44
N VAL A 306 3.05 -19.91 10.57
CA VAL A 306 2.12 -19.09 11.37
C VAL A 306 1.61 -19.94 12.53
N THR A 307 1.85 -19.46 13.75
CA THR A 307 1.48 -20.14 14.99
C THR A 307 0.53 -19.27 15.82
N LEU A 308 -0.54 -19.87 16.31
CA LEU A 308 -1.37 -19.28 17.37
C LEU A 308 -0.71 -19.57 18.72
N GLU A 309 -0.50 -18.53 19.53
CA GLU A 309 0.14 -18.61 20.84
C GLU A 309 -0.91 -18.74 21.98
N ASN A 310 -0.49 -19.19 23.17
CA ASN A 310 -1.38 -19.50 24.30
C ASN A 310 -2.22 -18.30 24.78
N ASP A 311 -1.70 -17.09 24.64
CA ASP A 311 -2.33 -15.82 25.00
C ASP A 311 -3.18 -15.23 23.86
N ARG A 312 -3.48 -16.03 22.82
CA ARG A 312 -4.08 -15.60 21.55
C ARG A 312 -3.22 -14.61 20.77
N GLY A 313 -1.93 -14.47 21.11
CA GLY A 313 -0.95 -13.85 20.25
C GLY A 313 -0.71 -14.68 18.98
N VAL A 314 -0.06 -14.06 17.99
CA VAL A 314 0.29 -14.72 16.74
C VAL A 314 1.79 -14.59 16.55
N SER A 315 2.46 -15.69 16.24
CA SER A 315 3.84 -15.64 15.78
C SER A 315 3.98 -16.11 14.35
N VAL A 316 4.84 -15.43 13.60
CA VAL A 316 5.15 -15.72 12.21
C VAL A 316 6.65 -15.91 12.08
N THR A 317 7.05 -17.06 11.55
CA THR A 317 8.44 -17.33 11.19
C THR A 317 8.57 -17.26 9.68
N VAL A 318 9.45 -16.39 9.19
CA VAL A 318 9.71 -16.16 7.76
C VAL A 318 11.18 -15.83 7.56
N GLY A 319 11.84 -16.49 6.61
CA GLY A 319 13.25 -16.22 6.28
C GLY A 319 14.20 -16.37 7.48
N GLY A 320 13.92 -17.34 8.37
CA GLY A 320 14.68 -17.58 9.60
C GLY A 320 14.45 -16.57 10.73
N SER A 321 13.64 -15.54 10.52
CA SER A 321 13.26 -14.56 11.55
C SER A 321 11.90 -14.88 12.14
N ARG A 322 11.75 -14.76 13.46
CA ARG A 322 10.47 -14.93 14.16
C ARG A 322 9.94 -13.57 14.62
N ILE A 323 8.71 -13.27 14.23
CA ILE A 323 7.98 -12.06 14.57
C ILE A 323 6.80 -12.48 15.45
N THR A 324 6.68 -11.88 16.62
CA THR A 324 5.57 -12.17 17.55
C THR A 324 4.72 -10.93 17.71
N MET A 325 3.41 -11.08 17.52
CA MET A 325 2.38 -10.07 17.65
C MET A 325 1.48 -10.44 18.81
N GLN A 326 1.55 -9.68 19.89
CA GLN A 326 0.77 -9.92 21.10
C GLN A 326 -0.08 -8.69 21.43
N SER A 327 -1.21 -8.92 22.09
CA SER A 327 -1.97 -7.80 22.65
C SER A 327 -1.14 -7.14 23.75
N GLY A 328 -0.73 -5.90 23.52
CA GLY A 328 -0.01 -5.05 24.47
C GLY A 328 -0.94 -4.35 25.46
N THR A 329 -0.41 -3.34 26.16
CA THR A 329 -1.21 -2.50 27.06
C THR A 329 -2.16 -1.57 26.28
N MET A 330 -3.36 -1.31 26.83
CA MET A 330 -4.36 -0.40 26.23
C MET A 330 -4.83 -0.77 24.81
N SER A 331 -5.00 -2.07 24.51
CA SER A 331 -5.52 -2.53 23.20
C SER A 331 -4.60 -2.24 22.01
N SER A 332 -3.29 -2.06 22.27
CA SER A 332 -2.26 -1.98 21.23
C SER A 332 -1.67 -3.36 20.90
N ILE A 333 -0.95 -3.49 19.79
CA ILE A 333 -0.27 -4.75 19.41
C ILE A 333 1.23 -4.53 19.51
N ASP A 334 1.89 -5.27 20.39
CA ASP A 334 3.34 -5.25 20.52
C ASP A 334 3.95 -6.22 19.49
N VAL A 335 4.82 -5.70 18.63
CA VAL A 335 5.52 -6.48 17.59
C VAL A 335 6.98 -6.64 17.98
N SER A 336 7.32 -7.78 18.59
CA SER A 336 8.69 -8.10 19.05
C SER A 336 9.39 -6.94 19.79
N ALA A 337 8.63 -6.14 20.55
CA ALA A 337 9.08 -4.93 21.25
C ALA A 337 9.77 -3.86 20.37
N ARG A 338 9.33 -3.70 19.12
CA ARG A 338 9.86 -2.71 18.16
C ARG A 338 8.76 -1.81 17.60
N ALA A 339 9.14 -0.58 17.24
CA ALA A 339 8.27 0.36 16.54
C ALA A 339 8.10 -0.04 15.05
N LEU A 340 6.96 0.35 14.47
CA LEU A 340 6.59 0.09 13.08
C LEU A 340 6.59 1.40 12.25
N PRO A 341 6.87 1.36 10.93
CA PRO A 341 7.16 0.17 10.13
C PRO A 341 8.54 -0.44 10.45
N LEU A 342 8.63 -1.77 10.31
CA LEU A 342 9.84 -2.55 10.56
C LEU A 342 10.16 -3.40 9.33
N SER A 343 11.42 -3.35 8.87
CA SER A 343 11.96 -4.32 7.92
C SER A 343 12.72 -5.42 8.67
N VAL A 344 12.55 -6.68 8.25
CA VAL A 344 13.11 -7.86 8.92
C VAL A 344 14.08 -8.59 8.00
N GLY A 345 15.19 -9.08 8.57
CA GLY A 345 16.17 -9.89 7.84
C GLY A 345 16.88 -9.12 6.72
N ASP A 346 16.79 -9.66 5.49
CA ASP A 346 17.43 -9.15 4.28
C ASP A 346 16.65 -8.05 3.54
N GLY A 347 15.62 -7.49 4.18
CA GLY A 347 14.79 -6.44 3.59
C GLY A 347 13.63 -6.95 2.74
N LYS A 348 13.43 -8.28 2.66
CA LYS A 348 12.33 -8.88 1.88
C LYS A 348 11.05 -9.09 2.67
N THR A 349 11.04 -8.77 3.96
CA THR A 349 9.85 -8.83 4.82
C THR A 349 9.70 -7.52 5.55
N TRP A 350 8.50 -6.95 5.53
CA TRP A 350 8.17 -5.74 6.26
C TRP A 350 6.86 -5.89 7.02
N VAL A 351 6.79 -5.20 8.15
CA VAL A 351 5.65 -5.17 9.05
C VAL A 351 5.24 -3.72 9.22
N THR A 352 3.96 -3.41 9.02
CA THR A 352 3.40 -2.07 9.14
C THR A 352 2.15 -2.07 10.02
N GLN A 353 1.82 -0.89 10.55
CA GLN A 353 0.55 -0.65 11.19
C GLN A 353 -0.34 0.13 10.22
N GLU A 354 -1.44 -0.47 9.78
CA GLU A 354 -2.43 0.15 8.89
C GLU A 354 -3.79 0.18 9.58
N GLY A 355 -4.28 1.37 9.91
CA GLY A 355 -5.46 1.51 10.77
C GLY A 355 -5.25 0.80 12.10
N ASN A 356 -6.17 -0.10 12.46
CA ASN A 356 -6.08 -0.92 13.67
C ASN A 356 -5.35 -2.27 13.46
N ASN A 357 -4.79 -2.48 12.27
CA ASN A 357 -4.24 -3.77 11.88
C ASN A 357 -2.72 -3.75 11.85
N ILE A 358 -2.10 -4.84 12.27
CA ILE A 358 -0.72 -5.14 11.92
C ILE A 358 -0.75 -5.92 10.62
N VAL A 359 -0.01 -5.42 9.62
CA VAL A 359 0.11 -6.03 8.31
C VAL A 359 1.54 -6.49 8.11
N LEU A 360 1.74 -7.79 7.90
CA LEU A 360 3.03 -8.36 7.51
C LEU A 360 2.96 -8.71 6.03
N GLN A 361 3.99 -8.31 5.29
CA GLN A 361 4.14 -8.60 3.86
C GLN A 361 5.55 -9.10 3.57
N THR A 362 5.63 -9.99 2.59
CA THR A 362 6.90 -10.55 2.11
C THR A 362 7.03 -10.33 0.60
N ALA A 363 8.26 -10.23 0.11
CA ALA A 363 8.55 -10.14 -1.32
C ALA A 363 8.08 -11.36 -2.12
N LEU A 364 7.91 -12.51 -1.45
CA LEU A 364 7.33 -13.74 -2.02
C LEU A 364 5.79 -13.70 -2.11
N GLY A 365 5.16 -12.63 -1.63
CA GLY A 365 3.74 -12.40 -1.75
C GLY A 365 2.90 -12.94 -0.59
N HIS A 366 3.48 -13.57 0.43
CA HIS A 366 2.76 -13.87 1.68
C HIS A 366 2.28 -12.57 2.33
N ARG A 367 1.06 -12.61 2.86
CA ARG A 367 0.47 -11.48 3.56
C ARG A 367 -0.33 -11.93 4.76
N LEU A 368 -0.11 -11.26 5.89
CA LEU A 368 -0.84 -11.47 7.13
C LEU A 368 -1.52 -10.15 7.51
N VAL A 369 -2.80 -10.19 7.87
CA VAL A 369 -3.51 -9.05 8.47
C VAL A 369 -4.03 -9.50 9.83
N TYR A 370 -3.57 -8.84 10.88
CA TYR A 370 -3.89 -9.20 12.25
C TYR A 370 -4.47 -8.01 13.02
N THR A 371 -5.65 -8.22 13.59
CA THR A 371 -6.27 -7.36 14.58
C THR A 371 -6.44 -8.19 15.85
N ALA A 372 -5.79 -7.78 16.94
CA ALA A 372 -5.82 -8.53 18.19
C ALA A 372 -7.24 -8.86 18.61
N THR A 373 -7.44 -10.12 19.00
CA THR A 373 -8.72 -10.73 19.43
C THR A 373 -9.90 -10.66 18.46
N VAL A 374 -9.79 -9.95 17.34
CA VAL A 374 -10.85 -9.76 16.36
C VAL A 374 -10.68 -10.70 15.17
N ILE A 375 -9.56 -10.61 14.45
CA ILE A 375 -9.36 -11.35 13.21
C ILE A 375 -7.88 -11.55 12.86
N LEU A 376 -7.56 -12.72 12.33
CA LEU A 376 -6.31 -13.01 11.64
C LEU A 376 -6.62 -13.53 10.24
N LEU A 377 -6.10 -12.86 9.21
CA LEU A 377 -6.10 -13.34 7.82
C LEU A 377 -4.69 -13.76 7.44
N VAL A 378 -4.55 -15.01 7.03
CA VAL A 378 -3.35 -15.51 6.36
C VAL A 378 -3.66 -15.63 4.89
N THR A 379 -2.95 -14.87 4.06
CA THR A 379 -3.13 -14.87 2.61
C THR A 379 -1.86 -15.33 1.92
N VAL A 380 -1.96 -16.42 1.17
CA VAL A 380 -0.85 -17.00 0.40
C VAL A 380 -1.14 -16.92 -1.11
N PRO A 381 -0.11 -16.68 -1.94
CA PRO A 381 -0.27 -16.82 -3.39
C PRO A 381 -0.68 -18.24 -3.78
N SER A 382 -1.42 -18.38 -4.88
CA SER A 382 -1.81 -19.68 -5.47
C SER A 382 -0.64 -20.61 -5.80
N THR A 383 0.58 -20.10 -5.91
CA THR A 383 1.79 -20.91 -6.08
C THR A 383 2.06 -21.84 -4.91
N TYR A 384 1.41 -21.63 -3.76
CA TYR A 384 1.52 -22.46 -2.57
C TYR A 384 0.44 -23.55 -2.49
N ALA A 385 -0.45 -23.66 -3.47
CA ALA A 385 -1.48 -24.68 -3.50
C ALA A 385 -0.87 -26.09 -3.41
N GLY A 386 -1.37 -26.92 -2.50
CA GLY A 386 -0.88 -28.27 -2.20
C GLY A 386 0.49 -28.33 -1.51
N GLN A 387 1.11 -27.19 -1.19
CA GLN A 387 2.40 -27.11 -0.48
C GLN A 387 2.24 -26.69 0.99
N MET A 388 1.06 -26.22 1.35
CA MET A 388 0.75 -25.82 2.72
C MET A 388 0.41 -27.03 3.58
N CYS A 389 0.57 -26.88 4.89
CA CYS A 389 -0.03 -27.76 5.88
C CYS A 389 -0.28 -27.01 7.19
N GLY A 390 -1.00 -27.62 8.13
CA GLY A 390 -1.43 -26.98 9.38
C GLY A 390 -2.95 -27.02 9.51
N LEU A 391 -3.47 -26.32 10.53
CA LEU A 391 -4.93 -26.22 10.73
C LEU A 391 -5.65 -25.45 9.62
N CYS A 392 -4.94 -24.65 8.81
CA CYS A 392 -5.47 -23.93 7.66
C CYS A 392 -5.61 -24.79 6.40
N GLY A 393 -5.28 -26.09 6.45
CA GLY A 393 -5.37 -26.96 5.27
C GLY A 393 -4.13 -26.93 4.38
N ASP A 394 -4.23 -27.58 3.22
CA ASP A 394 -3.16 -27.68 2.22
C ASP A 394 -3.35 -26.78 0.99
N PHE A 395 -4.51 -26.12 0.89
CA PHE A 395 -4.85 -25.14 -0.15
C PHE A 395 -4.89 -25.75 -1.56
N ASP A 396 -5.45 -26.96 -1.70
CA ASP A 396 -5.56 -27.64 -2.99
C ASP A 396 -6.93 -27.45 -3.68
N GLY A 397 -7.84 -26.72 -3.04
CA GLY A 397 -9.20 -26.46 -3.52
C GLY A 397 -10.25 -27.44 -3.01
N ASN A 398 -9.90 -28.39 -2.13
CA ASN A 398 -10.80 -29.44 -1.66
C ASN A 398 -10.91 -29.52 -0.12
N SER A 399 -11.88 -28.81 0.46
CA SER A 399 -12.09 -28.82 1.92
C SER A 399 -12.37 -30.19 2.56
N ASP A 400 -12.73 -31.23 1.79
CA ASP A 400 -12.96 -32.58 2.34
C ASP A 400 -11.66 -33.25 2.82
N ASN A 401 -10.49 -32.81 2.34
CA ASN A 401 -9.19 -33.35 2.73
C ASN A 401 -8.40 -32.47 3.71
N ASP A 402 -8.99 -31.35 4.17
CA ASP A 402 -8.34 -30.45 5.14
C ASP A 402 -8.15 -31.09 6.53
N PHE A 403 -8.68 -32.29 6.76
CA PHE A 403 -8.44 -33.11 7.95
C PHE A 403 -7.08 -33.83 7.90
N THR A 404 -6.03 -33.17 7.43
CA THR A 404 -4.69 -33.76 7.31
C THR A 404 -3.82 -33.43 8.52
N GLY A 405 -3.30 -34.45 9.20
CA GLY A 405 -2.33 -34.30 10.28
C GLY A 405 -0.89 -34.06 9.80
N PRO A 406 0.07 -33.78 10.71
CA PRO A 406 1.44 -33.42 10.35
C PRO A 406 2.21 -34.43 9.50
N ASN A 407 1.82 -35.71 9.56
CA ASN A 407 2.45 -36.79 8.80
C ASN A 407 1.79 -37.02 7.42
N GLY A 408 0.89 -36.14 6.97
CA GLY A 408 0.14 -36.30 5.73
C GLY A 408 -1.00 -37.31 5.81
N THR A 409 -1.37 -37.76 7.01
CA THR A 409 -2.45 -38.74 7.22
C THR A 409 -3.76 -38.04 7.53
N GLN A 410 -4.84 -38.47 6.89
CA GLN A 410 -6.20 -38.07 7.24
C GLN A 410 -6.56 -38.50 8.66
N VAL A 411 -7.11 -37.59 9.45
CA VAL A 411 -7.59 -37.85 10.82
C VAL A 411 -9.11 -37.81 10.86
N LYS A 412 -9.71 -38.39 11.90
CA LYS A 412 -11.17 -38.48 12.02
C LYS A 412 -11.72 -37.28 12.77
N GLY A 413 -12.14 -36.28 12.00
CA GLY A 413 -12.88 -35.13 12.50
C GLY A 413 -12.02 -34.06 13.20
N ILE A 414 -12.70 -33.00 13.64
CA ILE A 414 -12.06 -31.75 14.08
C ILE A 414 -11.20 -31.93 15.33
N GLN A 415 -11.64 -32.76 16.30
CA GLN A 415 -10.92 -32.93 17.57
C GLN A 415 -9.55 -33.57 17.37
N GLU A 416 -9.47 -34.62 16.55
CA GLU A 416 -8.19 -35.27 16.22
C GLU A 416 -7.28 -34.33 15.43
N LEU A 417 -7.84 -33.51 14.52
CA LEU A 417 -7.09 -32.52 13.75
C LEU A 417 -6.44 -31.46 14.64
N VAL A 418 -7.24 -30.84 15.53
CA VAL A 418 -6.76 -29.82 16.47
C VAL A 418 -5.68 -30.38 17.40
N ALA A 419 -5.86 -31.62 17.88
CA ALA A 419 -4.86 -32.30 18.71
C ALA A 419 -3.56 -32.60 17.94
N ALA A 420 -3.65 -32.96 16.65
CA ALA A 420 -2.48 -33.32 15.83
C ALA A 420 -1.55 -32.12 15.56
N TRP A 421 -2.10 -30.91 15.44
CA TRP A 421 -1.35 -29.68 15.15
C TRP A 421 -0.97 -28.85 16.40
N LYS A 422 -1.19 -29.42 17.58
CA LYS A 422 -0.80 -28.82 18.87
C LYS A 422 0.71 -28.89 19.07
N LEU A 423 1.31 -27.75 19.44
CA LEU A 423 2.72 -27.71 19.81
C LEU A 423 2.90 -28.09 21.29
N PRO A 424 3.90 -28.92 21.63
CA PRO A 424 4.17 -29.29 23.00
C PRO A 424 4.74 -28.09 23.77
N ASP A 425 3.99 -27.61 24.77
CA ASP A 425 4.51 -26.62 25.72
C ASP A 425 4.56 -27.23 27.12
N LYS A 426 5.78 -27.41 27.64
CA LYS A 426 6.00 -28.00 28.99
C LYS A 426 5.81 -26.98 30.11
N SER A 427 5.67 -25.70 29.78
CA SER A 427 5.71 -24.62 30.77
C SER A 427 4.33 -24.10 31.21
N ILE A 428 3.28 -24.34 30.42
CA ILE A 428 1.92 -23.84 30.68
C ILE A 428 0.92 -24.98 30.46
N PRO A 429 0.20 -25.44 31.50
CA PRO A 429 -0.95 -26.33 31.31
C PRO A 429 -2.01 -25.60 30.49
N CYS A 430 -2.39 -26.14 29.33
CA CYS A 430 -3.45 -25.61 28.49
C CYS A 430 -4.58 -26.64 28.35
N SER A 431 -5.83 -26.19 28.31
CA SER A 431 -7.00 -27.05 28.12
C SER A 431 -7.26 -27.27 26.63
N ASP A 432 -7.54 -28.52 26.24
CA ASP A 432 -8.00 -28.88 24.90
C ASP A 432 -9.53 -28.73 24.75
N THR A 433 -10.24 -28.53 25.87
CA THR A 433 -11.70 -28.47 25.93
C THR A 433 -12.17 -27.07 26.31
N CYS A 434 -13.18 -26.60 25.57
CA CYS A 434 -13.89 -25.37 25.90
C CYS A 434 -15.11 -25.73 26.76
N GLU A 435 -14.99 -25.60 28.08
CA GLU A 435 -16.10 -25.86 29.01
C GLU A 435 -17.27 -24.89 28.80
N THR A 436 -17.01 -23.69 28.25
CA THR A 436 -18.00 -22.64 28.01
C THR A 436 -18.57 -22.62 26.59
N CYS A 437 -18.10 -23.46 25.66
CA CYS A 437 -18.57 -23.51 24.28
C CYS A 437 -19.82 -24.39 24.12
N SER A 438 -20.64 -24.49 25.15
CA SER A 438 -21.88 -25.27 25.11
C SER A 438 -22.74 -24.79 23.94
N VAL A 439 -23.16 -25.75 23.10
CA VAL A 439 -24.00 -25.51 21.93
C VAL A 439 -25.34 -24.98 22.42
N HIS A 440 -25.52 -23.66 22.36
CA HIS A 440 -26.83 -23.05 22.57
C HIS A 440 -27.76 -23.47 21.43
N PRO A 441 -29.06 -23.71 21.71
CA PRO A 441 -30.02 -24.13 20.70
C PRO A 441 -30.10 -23.08 19.55
N PRO A 442 -30.25 -23.51 18.28
CA PRO A 442 -30.26 -22.64 17.11
C PRO A 442 -31.25 -21.46 17.19
N ASP A 443 -32.38 -21.67 17.90
CA ASP A 443 -33.43 -20.68 18.10
C ASP A 443 -32.98 -19.44 18.91
N ALA A 444 -31.87 -19.52 19.65
CA ALA A 444 -31.34 -18.39 20.41
C ALA A 444 -30.74 -17.28 19.52
N THR A 445 -30.49 -17.53 18.23
CA THR A 445 -29.85 -16.56 17.32
C THR A 445 -30.81 -15.53 16.72
N GLY A 446 -32.12 -15.77 16.80
CA GLY A 446 -33.16 -14.95 16.17
C GLY A 446 -33.04 -13.43 16.45
N PRO A 447 -32.88 -12.99 17.70
CA PRO A 447 -32.79 -11.57 18.05
C PRO A 447 -31.62 -10.83 17.39
N TYR A 448 -30.51 -11.52 17.10
CA TYR A 448 -29.28 -10.93 16.57
C TYR A 448 -29.25 -10.91 15.04
N ARG A 449 -30.27 -11.44 14.36
CA ARG A 449 -30.40 -11.37 12.89
C ARG A 449 -30.94 -10.05 12.38
N ALA A 450 -31.35 -9.15 13.27
CA ALA A 450 -31.81 -7.81 12.90
C ALA A 450 -30.69 -7.00 12.21
N GLU A 451 -31.09 -6.08 11.32
CA GLU A 451 -30.17 -5.18 10.60
C GLU A 451 -29.39 -4.22 11.52
N THR A 452 -29.87 -4.02 12.75
CA THR A 452 -29.18 -3.27 13.81
C THR A 452 -28.20 -4.14 14.62
N SER A 453 -27.97 -5.39 14.22
CA SER A 453 -27.07 -6.35 14.86
C SER A 453 -26.28 -7.11 13.78
N CYS A 454 -26.04 -8.42 13.93
CA CYS A 454 -25.27 -9.22 12.97
C CYS A 454 -25.87 -9.20 11.56
N GLY A 455 -27.18 -8.99 11.42
CA GLY A 455 -27.86 -8.86 10.13
C GLY A 455 -27.33 -7.74 9.24
N MET A 456 -26.66 -6.73 9.80
CA MET A 456 -26.00 -5.66 9.04
C MET A 456 -25.01 -6.19 7.99
N MET A 457 -24.34 -7.31 8.27
CA MET A 457 -23.34 -7.92 7.38
C MET A 457 -23.94 -8.36 6.03
N VAL A 458 -25.22 -8.77 6.02
CA VAL A 458 -25.93 -9.28 4.83
C VAL A 458 -26.94 -8.30 4.25
N MET A 459 -27.07 -7.11 4.84
CA MET A 459 -28.07 -6.12 4.46
C MET A 459 -27.83 -5.57 3.04
N THR A 460 -28.88 -5.58 2.21
CA THR A 460 -28.86 -5.04 0.84
C THR A 460 -30.08 -4.15 0.57
N PRO A 461 -29.91 -2.83 0.33
CA PRO A 461 -28.65 -2.08 0.35
C PRO A 461 -28.14 -1.83 1.78
N GLY A 462 -26.84 -2.04 2.01
CA GLY A 462 -26.21 -1.83 3.32
C GLY A 462 -24.74 -1.44 3.23
N PRO A 463 -24.06 -1.18 4.36
CA PRO A 463 -22.69 -0.67 4.37
C PRO A 463 -21.68 -1.64 3.75
N PHE A 464 -21.97 -2.94 3.80
CA PHE A 464 -21.14 -4.01 3.24
C PHE A 464 -21.60 -4.52 1.86
N SER A 465 -22.65 -3.94 1.28
CA SER A 465 -23.21 -4.44 0.00
C SER A 465 -22.21 -4.47 -1.16
N GLY A 466 -21.23 -3.57 -1.17
CA GLY A 466 -20.13 -3.58 -2.16
C GLY A 466 -19.12 -4.71 -1.98
N CYS A 467 -19.13 -5.38 -0.82
CA CYS A 467 -18.20 -6.43 -0.45
C CYS A 467 -18.72 -7.86 -0.69
N HIS A 468 -20.04 -8.06 -0.73
CA HIS A 468 -20.66 -9.40 -0.85
C HIS A 468 -20.18 -10.23 -2.05
N ARG A 469 -19.70 -9.58 -3.13
CA ARG A 469 -19.13 -10.27 -4.30
C ARG A 469 -17.70 -10.77 -4.11
N GLN A 470 -16.96 -10.19 -3.17
CA GLN A 470 -15.53 -10.46 -2.95
C GLN A 470 -15.30 -11.26 -1.67
N VAL A 471 -16.14 -11.04 -0.65
CA VAL A 471 -16.11 -11.78 0.62
C VAL A 471 -17.53 -12.19 0.98
N ASP A 472 -17.77 -13.50 1.01
CA ASP A 472 -19.05 -14.06 1.42
C ASP A 472 -19.30 -13.74 2.92
N PRO A 473 -20.42 -13.07 3.25
CA PRO A 473 -20.75 -12.76 4.64
C PRO A 473 -21.18 -13.98 5.49
N GLU A 474 -21.45 -15.15 4.90
CA GLU A 474 -22.11 -16.26 5.59
C GLU A 474 -21.33 -16.75 6.83
N ASP A 475 -20.03 -16.98 6.71
CA ASP A 475 -19.21 -17.44 7.82
C ASP A 475 -19.03 -16.38 8.92
N PHE A 476 -18.94 -15.11 8.53
CA PHE A 476 -18.88 -13.97 9.46
C PHE A 476 -20.20 -13.79 10.22
N LEU A 477 -21.33 -13.94 9.52
CA LEU A 477 -22.66 -13.89 10.11
C LEU A 477 -22.86 -15.05 11.09
N LYS A 478 -22.53 -16.28 10.71
CA LYS A 478 -22.61 -17.45 11.59
C LYS A 478 -21.77 -17.25 12.86
N HIS A 479 -20.54 -16.77 12.70
CA HIS A 479 -19.67 -16.43 13.83
C HIS A 479 -20.33 -15.37 14.73
N CYS A 480 -20.73 -14.22 14.18
CA CYS A 480 -21.37 -13.14 14.94
C CYS A 480 -22.58 -13.63 15.74
N LEU A 481 -23.47 -14.41 15.11
CA LEU A 481 -24.67 -14.93 15.80
C LEU A 481 -24.30 -15.86 16.96
N GLN A 482 -23.30 -16.72 16.79
CA GLN A 482 -22.83 -17.61 17.85
C GLN A 482 -22.18 -16.85 19.00
N GLU A 483 -21.29 -15.90 18.68
CA GLU A 483 -20.65 -15.04 19.68
C GLU A 483 -21.68 -14.25 20.49
N MET A 484 -22.66 -13.63 19.81
CA MET A 484 -23.69 -12.83 20.44
C MET A 484 -24.55 -13.65 21.41
N VAL A 485 -24.83 -14.92 21.10
CA VAL A 485 -25.52 -15.81 22.04
C VAL A 485 -24.63 -16.12 23.24
N LEU A 486 -23.36 -16.45 23.01
CA LEU A 486 -22.40 -16.81 24.07
C LEU A 486 -22.13 -15.64 25.03
N THR A 487 -22.16 -14.40 24.53
CA THR A 487 -21.96 -13.20 25.34
C THR A 487 -23.27 -12.50 25.72
N ALA A 488 -24.41 -13.19 25.60
CA ALA A 488 -25.74 -12.68 25.93
C ALA A 488 -26.03 -11.27 25.35
N GLY A 489 -25.58 -11.02 24.12
CA GLY A 489 -25.79 -9.78 23.38
C GLY A 489 -24.84 -8.63 23.72
N ALA A 490 -23.68 -8.90 24.32
CA ALA A 490 -22.68 -7.88 24.61
C ALA A 490 -22.32 -7.02 23.37
N THR A 491 -22.36 -5.70 23.53
CA THR A 491 -22.11 -4.74 22.44
C THR A 491 -20.71 -4.87 21.84
N ASP A 492 -19.69 -5.06 22.67
CA ASP A 492 -18.30 -5.18 22.20
C ASP A 492 -18.12 -6.37 21.25
N THR A 493 -18.80 -7.49 21.53
CA THR A 493 -18.81 -8.68 20.68
C THR A 493 -19.38 -8.38 19.29
N LEU A 494 -20.49 -7.65 19.23
CA LEU A 494 -21.09 -7.21 17.97
C LEU A 494 -20.11 -6.33 17.19
N CYS A 495 -19.51 -5.35 17.86
CA CYS A 495 -18.60 -4.40 17.24
C CYS A 495 -17.34 -5.07 16.70
N GLN A 496 -16.78 -6.03 17.45
CA GLN A 496 -15.65 -6.85 17.01
C GLN A 496 -16.02 -7.70 15.80
N SER A 497 -17.22 -8.32 15.80
CA SER A 497 -17.69 -9.12 14.67
C SER A 497 -17.85 -8.30 13.39
N LEU A 498 -18.46 -7.11 13.49
CA LEU A 498 -18.60 -6.17 12.37
C LEU A 498 -17.25 -5.62 11.89
N GLN A 499 -16.32 -5.36 12.82
CA GLN A 499 -14.94 -4.97 12.49
C GLN A 499 -14.19 -6.08 11.76
N ALA A 500 -14.35 -7.35 12.17
CA ALA A 500 -13.75 -8.49 11.50
C ALA A 500 -14.18 -8.56 10.03
N TYR A 501 -15.47 -8.38 9.74
CA TYR A 501 -15.97 -8.36 8.37
C TYR A 501 -15.48 -7.11 7.60
N THR A 502 -15.43 -5.95 8.26
CA THR A 502 -14.84 -4.72 7.69
C THR A 502 -13.39 -4.96 7.24
N THR A 503 -12.56 -5.52 8.11
CA THR A 503 -11.15 -5.84 7.80
C THR A 503 -11.04 -6.81 6.63
N ALA A 504 -11.87 -7.85 6.59
CA ALA A 504 -11.85 -8.82 5.50
C ALA A 504 -12.23 -8.20 4.14
N CYS A 505 -13.25 -7.34 4.14
CA CYS A 505 -13.66 -6.57 2.97
C CYS A 505 -12.57 -5.63 2.48
N GLN A 506 -11.96 -4.86 3.39
CA GLN A 506 -10.88 -3.94 3.04
C GLN A 506 -9.68 -4.69 2.50
N GLU A 507 -9.29 -5.82 3.10
CA GLU A 507 -8.20 -6.66 2.59
C GLU A 507 -8.49 -7.21 1.19
N ALA A 508 -9.76 -7.49 0.86
CA ALA A 508 -10.16 -7.88 -0.49
C ALA A 508 -10.16 -6.72 -1.51
N GLY A 509 -9.99 -5.47 -1.06
CA GLY A 509 -10.14 -4.28 -1.90
C GLY A 509 -11.61 -3.90 -2.14
N ALA A 510 -12.53 -4.42 -1.33
CA ALA A 510 -13.94 -4.12 -1.46
C ALA A 510 -14.30 -2.77 -0.84
N PRO A 511 -15.19 -1.99 -1.48
CA PRO A 511 -15.70 -0.77 -0.87
C PRO A 511 -16.63 -1.09 0.31
N VAL A 512 -16.36 -0.45 1.45
CA VAL A 512 -17.20 -0.48 2.65
C VAL A 512 -17.66 0.95 2.93
N LYS A 513 -18.94 1.14 3.27
CA LYS A 513 -19.47 2.44 3.73
C LYS A 513 -19.39 2.55 5.25
N VAL A 514 -19.41 3.77 5.76
CA VAL A 514 -19.41 4.04 7.20
C VAL A 514 -20.58 3.31 7.88
N TRP A 515 -20.25 2.48 8.86
CA TRP A 515 -21.22 1.68 9.63
C TRP A 515 -21.19 2.03 11.13
N ARG A 516 -20.09 2.60 11.63
CA ARG A 516 -19.98 3.12 13.00
C ARG A 516 -20.62 4.49 13.12
N THR A 517 -21.21 4.75 14.28
CA THR A 517 -21.70 6.08 14.68
C THR A 517 -21.30 6.35 16.12
N GLU A 518 -21.53 7.57 16.62
CA GLU A 518 -21.30 7.90 18.04
C GLU A 518 -22.11 7.00 18.99
N SER A 519 -23.28 6.53 18.56
CA SER A 519 -24.18 5.67 19.35
C SER A 519 -24.08 4.17 19.01
N PHE A 520 -23.39 3.81 17.92
CA PHE A 520 -23.29 2.43 17.44
C PHE A 520 -21.84 2.07 17.14
N CYS A 521 -21.27 1.24 18.02
CA CYS A 521 -19.88 0.79 17.93
C CYS A 521 -18.86 1.92 17.75
N PRO A 522 -18.88 2.98 18.60
CA PRO A 522 -17.92 4.07 18.49
C PRO A 522 -16.49 3.53 18.63
N LEU A 523 -15.57 4.05 17.81
CA LEU A 523 -14.15 3.74 17.90
C LEU A 523 -13.41 4.97 18.44
N PRO A 524 -13.12 5.02 19.76
CA PRO A 524 -12.45 6.15 20.35
C PRO A 524 -11.00 6.22 19.87
N CYS A 525 -10.60 7.40 19.42
CA CYS A 525 -9.23 7.69 19.01
C CYS A 525 -8.58 8.60 20.05
N GLY A 526 -7.30 8.38 20.33
CA GLY A 526 -6.55 9.14 21.32
C GLY A 526 -6.34 10.60 20.91
N ASP A 527 -5.69 11.37 21.78
CA ASP A 527 -5.39 12.78 21.52
C ASP A 527 -4.71 12.97 20.15
N HIS A 528 -5.15 13.99 19.43
CA HIS A 528 -4.64 14.33 18.10
C HIS A 528 -4.79 13.19 17.07
N SER A 529 -5.84 12.38 17.20
CA SER A 529 -6.22 11.38 16.21
C SER A 529 -7.73 11.34 15.99
N LEU A 530 -8.15 10.93 14.79
CA LEU A 530 -9.54 10.86 14.38
C LEU A 530 -9.84 9.50 13.77
N TYR A 531 -11.07 9.02 13.97
CA TYR A 531 -11.57 7.83 13.29
C TYR A 531 -11.58 8.05 11.78
N ALA A 532 -11.10 7.04 11.05
CA ALA A 532 -11.24 6.95 9.61
C ALA A 532 -11.55 5.51 9.23
N LEU A 533 -12.59 5.33 8.40
CA LEU A 533 -12.87 4.02 7.79
C LEU A 533 -11.70 3.59 6.89
N CYS A 534 -10.97 4.52 6.30
CA CYS A 534 -9.78 4.28 5.47
C CYS A 534 -8.62 5.13 6.02
N ALA A 535 -7.88 4.57 6.97
CA ALA A 535 -6.72 5.19 7.59
C ALA A 535 -5.42 4.70 6.90
N HIS A 536 -4.58 5.66 6.51
CA HIS A 536 -3.23 5.43 5.97
C HIS A 536 -2.19 5.64 7.09
N SER A 537 -2.27 4.82 8.14
CA SER A 537 -1.52 5.06 9.39
C SER A 537 -0.01 4.91 9.22
N CYS A 538 0.45 4.06 8.29
CA CYS A 538 1.88 3.92 8.02
C CYS A 538 2.49 5.17 7.35
N GLU A 539 1.74 5.89 6.51
CA GLU A 539 2.23 7.06 5.78
C GLU A 539 2.57 8.23 6.70
N GLY A 540 1.90 8.33 7.85
CA GLY A 540 2.10 9.35 8.85
C GLY A 540 2.81 8.86 10.11
N SER A 541 3.71 7.86 10.03
CA SER A 541 4.43 7.36 11.21
C SER A 541 5.79 8.04 11.44
N CYS A 542 6.20 8.16 12.69
CA CYS A 542 7.52 8.67 13.08
C CYS A 542 8.66 7.84 12.47
N ALA A 543 8.53 6.51 12.48
CA ALA A 543 9.56 5.63 11.93
C ALA A 543 9.74 5.78 10.41
N ARG A 544 8.69 6.18 9.66
CA ARG A 544 8.80 6.46 8.23
C ARG A 544 9.59 7.74 7.92
N LEU A 545 9.60 8.72 8.83
CA LEU A 545 10.43 9.93 8.67
C LEU A 545 11.92 9.58 8.63
N ALA A 546 12.33 8.55 9.36
CA ALA A 546 13.71 8.08 9.38
C ALA A 546 14.03 7.12 8.23
N HIS A 547 13.09 6.22 7.88
CA HIS A 547 13.28 5.21 6.83
C HIS A 547 12.03 5.12 5.93
N PRO A 548 12.12 5.48 4.63
CA PRO A 548 11.00 5.41 3.71
C PRO A 548 10.73 3.96 3.28
N LEU A 549 10.30 3.12 4.21
CA LEU A 549 9.82 1.77 3.92
C LEU A 549 8.45 1.85 3.21
N PRO A 550 8.15 0.91 2.29
CA PRO A 550 6.86 0.83 1.63
C PRO A 550 5.76 0.51 2.64
N CYS A 551 4.66 1.27 2.58
CA CYS A 551 3.45 0.98 3.36
C CYS A 551 2.58 -0.05 2.64
N ALA A 552 1.79 -0.80 3.40
CA ALA A 552 0.90 -1.79 2.84
C ALA A 552 -0.34 -1.10 2.26
N THR A 553 -0.79 -1.57 1.09
CA THR A 553 -2.09 -1.23 0.52
C THR A 553 -3.01 -2.44 0.58
N PRO A 554 -4.34 -2.29 0.76
CA PRO A 554 -5.09 -1.03 0.85
C PRO A 554 -5.07 -0.41 2.27
N CYS A 555 -5.76 0.73 2.43
CA CYS A 555 -6.02 1.32 3.75
C CYS A 555 -7.00 0.48 4.57
N PHE A 556 -7.01 0.70 5.89
CA PHE A 556 -7.87 -0.03 6.82
C PHE A 556 -8.60 0.89 7.80
N GLU A 557 -9.69 0.39 8.38
CA GLU A 557 -10.39 1.07 9.47
C GLU A 557 -9.47 1.27 10.68
N GLY A 558 -9.44 2.49 11.21
CA GLY A 558 -8.76 2.78 12.47
C GLY A 558 -8.61 4.26 12.76
N CYS A 559 -7.68 4.55 13.67
CA CYS A 559 -7.33 5.92 14.02
C CYS A 559 -6.22 6.46 13.12
N ARG A 560 -6.45 7.66 12.58
CA ARG A 560 -5.46 8.42 11.80
C ARG A 560 -5.08 9.67 12.58
N CYS A 561 -3.79 9.96 12.68
CA CYS A 561 -3.34 11.20 13.31
C CYS A 561 -3.93 12.43 12.61
N THR A 562 -4.33 13.42 13.40
CA THR A 562 -4.67 14.74 12.90
C THR A 562 -3.44 15.38 12.28
N GLU A 563 -3.69 16.32 11.37
CA GLU A 563 -2.64 17.02 10.65
C GLU A 563 -1.53 17.60 11.55
N GLY A 564 -0.28 17.47 11.12
CA GLY A 564 0.89 17.92 11.85
C GLY A 564 1.37 16.96 12.95
N TYR A 565 0.65 15.86 13.19
CA TYR A 565 1.04 14.80 14.12
C TYR A 565 1.34 13.50 13.38
N PHE A 566 2.26 12.72 13.93
CA PHE A 566 2.76 11.47 13.40
C PHE A 566 2.62 10.35 14.43
N ALA A 567 2.29 9.15 13.98
CA ALA A 567 2.11 8.00 14.85
C ALA A 567 3.46 7.46 15.34
N ASP A 568 3.62 7.33 16.66
CA ASP A 568 4.76 6.61 17.29
C ASP A 568 4.49 5.10 17.47
N GLY A 569 3.34 4.62 16.99
CA GLY A 569 2.78 3.28 17.21
C GLY A 569 1.59 3.29 18.18
N HIS A 570 1.55 4.23 19.13
CA HIS A 570 0.52 4.31 20.16
C HIS A 570 -0.14 5.70 20.26
N ARG A 571 0.60 6.77 19.95
CA ARG A 571 0.17 8.15 20.08
C ARG A 571 0.51 8.95 18.83
N CYS A 572 -0.25 10.01 18.64
CA CYS A 572 0.04 11.02 17.65
C CYS A 572 0.92 12.10 18.29
N LEU A 573 2.17 12.15 17.87
CA LEU A 573 3.20 13.05 18.38
C LEU A 573 3.57 14.10 17.33
N LEU A 574 4.18 15.20 17.77
CA LEU A 574 4.79 16.12 16.82
C LEU A 574 6.05 15.48 16.20
N PRO A 575 6.39 15.79 14.94
CA PRO A 575 7.61 15.27 14.29
C PRO A 575 8.87 15.50 15.12
N SER A 576 8.97 16.68 15.75
CA SER A 576 10.11 17.08 16.60
C SER A 576 10.22 16.28 17.90
N THR A 577 9.17 15.53 18.26
CA THR A 577 9.11 14.70 19.47
C THR A 577 9.14 13.20 19.15
N CYS A 578 9.27 12.84 17.86
CA CYS A 578 9.52 11.46 17.49
C CYS A 578 10.81 10.96 18.15
N GLY A 579 10.75 9.78 18.76
CA GLY A 579 11.93 9.07 19.26
C GLY A 579 12.81 8.54 18.13
N CYS A 580 13.99 8.04 18.49
CA CYS A 580 14.90 7.33 17.59
C CYS A 580 14.76 5.82 17.78
#